data_AF-A0AA96ZEV9-F1
#
_entry.id   AF-A0AA96ZEV9-F1
#
_cell.length_a   1.000
_cell.length_b   1.000
_cell.length_c   1.000
_cell.angle_alpha   90.00
_cell.angle_beta   90.00
_cell.angle_gamma   90.00
#
_symmetry.space_group_name_H-M   'P 1'
#
loop_
_entity.id
_entity.type
_entity.pdbx_description
1 polymer ?
#
loop_
_entity_poly.entity_id
_entity_poly.type
_entity_poly.pdbx_seq_one_letter_code
_entity_poly.pdbx_strand_id
1 'polypeptide(L)'
;MTVHVLETRFQLPEIDLSAVNTHRAQLRHTAESLADIYLPVKREILLSLLQELGGADQAALDVLTALPGTLDGEGLEDLLTAIKRLKGDPPDAPTLETISAIAAEIQTQVQRQLGNIRDKAVSLDDALVNLAHVSVGEVDHLMTAVEADIVHIDERLAAESGPQAKLLEQEAAVNKLIAEIEAISLWDKLKPLVESLTVLTDIDPKNPLIGSIKAGIEGLSNILNLASSQLRYEHLVRHRDRLQAQLDELTGNVRELRQQRQAESRKLEQLKQLKLIEAPKQAYGEELGKLLDALKRFLGLHPALPDDDIEATASAFLAHGRLFSDYLNDLRRAWRN
;
A
#
# COMPACT_ATOMS: atom_id res chain seq x y z
N MET A 1 31.55 0.24 -17.00
CA MET A 1 32.72 0.78 -17.74
C MET A 1 33.90 -0.18 -17.58
N THR A 2 34.60 -0.58 -18.66
CA THR A 2 35.77 -1.48 -18.56
C THR A 2 37.04 -0.65 -18.78
N VAL A 3 37.91 -0.58 -17.78
CA VAL A 3 39.20 0.12 -17.88
C VAL A 3 40.32 -0.86 -17.53
N HIS A 4 41.35 -0.90 -18.37
CA HIS A 4 42.54 -1.71 -18.15
C HIS A 4 43.59 -0.88 -17.42
N VAL A 5 43.92 -1.26 -16.19
CA VAL A 5 45.12 -0.76 -15.48
C VAL A 5 45.91 -1.99 -15.04
N LEU A 6 47.14 -2.13 -15.54
CA LEU A 6 48.10 -3.17 -15.14
C LEU A 6 47.53 -4.60 -15.14
N GLU A 7 47.09 -5.08 -16.31
CA GLU A 7 46.62 -6.45 -16.61
C GLU A 7 45.39 -6.99 -15.83
N THR A 8 44.94 -6.34 -14.76
CA THR A 8 43.76 -6.76 -13.99
C THR A 8 42.49 -6.11 -14.54
N ARG A 9 41.50 -6.92 -14.95
CA ARG A 9 40.19 -6.39 -15.41
C ARG A 9 39.40 -5.87 -14.21
N PHE A 10 39.26 -4.56 -14.07
CA PHE A 10 38.34 -3.94 -13.13
C PHE A 10 37.04 -3.56 -13.85
N GLN A 11 35.95 -4.26 -13.53
CA GLN A 11 34.61 -3.97 -14.03
C GLN A 11 33.69 -3.66 -12.86
N LEU A 12 33.23 -2.41 -12.83
CA LEU A 12 32.22 -1.93 -11.90
C LEU A 12 30.83 -2.32 -12.40
N PRO A 13 29.95 -2.83 -11.51
CA PRO A 13 28.59 -3.18 -11.89
C PRO A 13 27.80 -1.93 -12.30
N GLU A 14 26.76 -2.14 -13.10
CA GLU A 14 25.83 -1.08 -13.46
C GLU A 14 24.64 -1.11 -12.50
N ILE A 15 24.39 0.03 -11.84
CA ILE A 15 23.32 0.18 -10.84
C ILE A 15 22.20 1.02 -11.45
N ASP A 16 20.98 0.51 -11.42
CA ASP A 16 19.81 1.25 -11.86
C ASP A 16 19.22 2.05 -10.70
N LEU A 17 19.70 3.29 -10.54
CA LEU A 17 19.20 4.19 -9.51
C LEU A 17 17.76 4.66 -9.75
N SER A 18 17.26 4.58 -10.99
CA SER A 18 15.86 4.86 -11.27
C SER A 18 14.95 3.75 -10.73
N ALA A 19 15.40 2.50 -10.82
CA ALA A 19 14.75 1.35 -10.19
C ALA A 19 14.79 1.46 -8.66
N VAL A 20 15.95 1.81 -8.07
CA VAL A 20 16.08 2.06 -6.63
C VAL A 20 15.07 3.11 -6.15
N ASN A 21 15.00 4.25 -6.83
CA ASN A 21 14.06 5.33 -6.49
C ASN A 21 12.60 4.87 -6.60
N THR A 22 12.27 4.12 -7.65
CA THR A 22 10.93 3.59 -7.91
C THR A 22 10.51 2.60 -6.82
N HIS A 23 11.35 1.61 -6.51
CA HIS A 23 11.04 0.60 -5.50
C HIS A 23 10.98 1.20 -4.09
N ARG A 24 11.86 2.14 -3.77
CA ARG A 24 11.79 2.91 -2.51
C ARG A 24 10.45 3.65 -2.39
N ALA A 25 10.01 4.33 -3.45
CA ALA A 25 8.74 5.05 -3.44
C ALA A 25 7.54 4.07 -3.30
N GLN A 26 7.58 2.93 -3.98
CA GLN A 26 6.57 1.87 -3.86
C GLN A 26 6.48 1.32 -2.43
N LEU A 27 7.62 1.03 -1.80
CA LEU A 27 7.68 0.54 -0.42
C LEU A 27 7.11 1.57 0.57
N ARG A 28 7.51 2.85 0.45
CA ARG A 28 6.99 3.93 1.29
C ARG A 28 5.49 4.11 1.12
N HIS A 29 5.04 4.20 -0.13
CA HIS A 29 3.62 4.35 -0.44
C HIS A 29 2.77 3.19 0.12
N THR A 30 3.24 1.95 -0.04
CA THR A 30 2.52 0.77 0.44
C THR A 30 2.49 0.71 1.98
N ALA A 31 3.59 1.07 2.65
CA ALA A 31 3.62 1.14 4.11
C ALA A 31 2.69 2.25 4.66
N GLU A 32 2.66 3.41 4.00
CA GLU A 32 1.78 4.53 4.34
C GLU A 32 0.30 4.20 4.10
N SER A 33 -0.03 3.56 2.97
CA SER A 33 -1.42 3.15 2.67
C SER A 33 -1.95 2.12 3.68
N LEU A 34 -1.04 1.41 4.36
CA LEU A 34 -1.32 0.41 5.36
C LEU A 34 -1.07 0.88 6.80
N ALA A 35 -0.95 2.20 7.03
CA ALA A 35 -0.73 2.75 8.38
C ALA A 35 -1.83 2.33 9.39
N ASP A 36 -3.08 2.22 8.90
CA ASP A 36 -4.25 1.80 9.67
C ASP A 36 -4.64 0.33 9.40
N ILE A 37 -3.64 -0.52 9.13
CA ILE A 37 -3.89 -1.95 8.95
C ILE A 37 -4.54 -2.58 10.19
N TYR A 38 -5.53 -3.43 9.96
CA TYR A 38 -6.31 -4.04 11.05
C TYR A 38 -5.50 -4.98 11.97
N LEU A 39 -4.29 -5.38 11.55
CA LEU A 39 -3.38 -6.26 12.31
C LEU A 39 -2.24 -5.45 12.93
N PRO A 40 -2.27 -5.18 14.25
CA PRO A 40 -1.24 -4.38 14.92
C PRO A 40 0.18 -4.91 14.72
N VAL A 41 0.36 -6.24 14.72
CA VAL A 41 1.67 -6.87 14.47
C VAL A 41 2.19 -6.53 13.08
N LYS A 42 1.33 -6.45 12.06
CA LYS A 42 1.74 -6.08 10.70
C LYS A 42 2.09 -4.59 10.61
N ARG A 43 1.41 -3.74 11.39
CA ARG A 43 1.76 -2.31 11.50
C ARG A 43 3.19 -2.13 12.03
N GLU A 44 3.56 -2.82 13.09
CA GLU A 44 4.93 -2.75 13.63
C GLU A 44 5.98 -3.24 12.62
N ILE A 45 5.67 -4.30 11.87
CA ILE A 45 6.54 -4.78 10.79
C ILE A 45 6.71 -3.72 9.68
N LEU A 46 5.64 -3.02 9.29
CA LEU A 46 5.70 -1.93 8.31
C LEU A 46 6.54 -0.75 8.80
N LEU A 47 6.47 -0.42 10.09
CA LEU A 47 7.31 0.62 10.68
C LEU A 47 8.78 0.19 10.69
N SER A 48 9.06 -1.06 11.05
CA SER A 48 10.41 -1.63 10.96
C SER A 48 10.91 -1.63 9.51
N LEU A 49 10.08 -1.96 8.53
CA LEU A 49 10.42 -1.90 7.10
C LEU A 49 10.88 -0.49 6.71
N LEU A 50 10.14 0.55 7.11
CA LEU A 50 10.49 1.93 6.81
C LEU A 50 11.79 2.36 7.49
N GLN A 51 12.02 1.91 8.72
CA GLN A 51 13.24 2.17 9.46
C GLN A 51 14.45 1.53 8.77
N GLU A 52 14.38 0.23 8.44
CA GLU A 52 15.48 -0.48 7.78
C GLU A 52 15.71 0.03 6.34
N LEU A 53 14.65 0.42 5.63
CA LEU A 53 14.77 1.09 4.32
C LEU A 53 15.53 2.41 4.45
N GLY A 54 15.22 3.21 5.47
CA GLY A 54 15.94 4.44 5.78
C GLY A 54 17.41 4.19 6.19
N GLY A 55 17.67 3.11 6.93
CA GLY A 55 19.02 2.67 7.26
C GLY A 55 19.85 2.30 6.03
N ALA A 56 19.27 1.54 5.10
CA ALA A 56 19.91 1.18 3.83
C ALA A 56 20.16 2.41 2.94
N ASP A 57 19.17 3.32 2.83
CA ASP A 57 19.33 4.60 2.12
C ASP A 57 20.52 5.40 2.69
N GLN A 58 20.60 5.50 4.02
CA GLN A 58 21.67 6.24 4.69
C GLN A 58 23.03 5.60 4.48
N ALA A 59 23.15 4.28 4.62
CA ALA A 59 24.41 3.56 4.39
C ALA A 59 24.90 3.71 2.94
N ALA A 60 23.99 3.63 1.96
CA ALA A 60 24.33 3.87 0.56
C ALA A 60 24.77 5.32 0.32
N LEU A 61 24.05 6.30 0.87
CA LEU A 61 24.43 7.72 0.79
C LEU A 61 25.79 8.01 1.42
N ASP A 62 26.09 7.41 2.56
CA ASP A 62 27.38 7.51 3.23
C ASP A 62 28.52 7.02 2.31
N VAL A 63 28.33 5.88 1.63
CA VAL A 63 29.27 5.36 0.63
C VAL A 63 29.46 6.37 -0.51
N LEU A 64 28.37 6.85 -1.09
CA LEU A 64 28.39 7.76 -2.25
C LEU A 64 28.98 9.14 -1.93
N THR A 65 28.95 9.57 -0.67
CA THR A 65 29.37 10.91 -0.27
C THR A 65 30.74 10.96 0.38
N ALA A 66 31.10 9.98 1.20
CA ALA A 66 32.34 10.00 1.99
C ALA A 66 33.52 9.33 1.28
N LEU A 67 33.29 8.27 0.50
CA LEU A 67 34.39 7.54 -0.14
C LEU A 67 35.11 8.29 -1.25
N PRO A 68 34.46 9.09 -2.12
CA PRO A 68 35.18 9.83 -3.17
C PRO A 68 36.35 10.64 -2.63
N GLY A 69 36.13 11.45 -1.59
CA GLY A 69 37.21 12.25 -0.96
C GLY A 69 38.26 11.40 -0.23
N THR A 70 37.90 10.20 0.21
CA THR A 70 38.86 9.26 0.82
C THR A 70 39.78 8.63 -0.22
N LEU A 71 39.28 8.46 -1.46
CA LEU A 71 39.97 7.83 -2.59
C LEU A 71 40.87 8.79 -3.37
N ASP A 72 40.68 10.11 -3.20
CA ASP A 72 41.49 11.14 -3.86
C ASP A 72 42.96 11.13 -3.42
N GLY A 73 43.30 10.40 -2.35
CA GLY A 73 44.69 10.05 -2.04
C GLY A 73 45.57 11.24 -1.67
N GLU A 74 45.00 12.28 -1.04
CA GLU A 74 45.69 13.52 -0.68
C GLU A 74 47.03 13.22 0.03
N GLY A 75 48.12 13.69 -0.56
CA GLY A 75 49.50 13.46 -0.08
C GLY A 75 50.17 12.16 -0.57
N LEU A 76 49.44 11.16 -1.05
CA LEU A 76 50.03 9.88 -1.53
C LEU A 76 50.86 10.09 -2.81
N GLU A 77 50.42 10.98 -3.70
CA GLU A 77 51.16 11.37 -4.92
C GLU A 77 52.47 12.08 -4.60
N ASP A 78 52.48 12.91 -3.56
CA ASP A 78 53.67 13.62 -3.10
C ASP A 78 54.70 12.64 -2.53
N LEU A 79 54.24 11.67 -1.73
CA LEU A 79 55.09 10.60 -1.18
C LEU A 79 55.69 9.72 -2.28
N LEU A 80 54.91 9.36 -3.30
CA LEU A 80 55.42 8.60 -4.45
C LEU A 80 56.45 9.40 -5.25
N THR A 81 56.22 10.70 -5.43
CA THR A 81 57.16 11.59 -6.10
C THR A 81 58.46 11.73 -5.29
N ALA A 82 58.38 11.76 -3.96
CA ALA A 82 59.53 11.81 -3.07
C ALA A 82 60.41 10.54 -3.18
N ILE A 83 59.81 9.34 -3.17
CA ILE A 83 60.56 8.08 -3.37
C ILE A 83 61.28 8.08 -4.72
N LYS A 84 60.60 8.45 -5.80
CA LYS A 84 61.20 8.50 -7.15
C LYS A 84 62.39 9.44 -7.25
N ARG A 85 62.35 10.58 -6.54
CA ARG A 85 63.48 11.53 -6.48
C ARG A 85 64.67 10.96 -5.70
N LEU A 86 64.41 10.31 -4.56
CA LEU A 86 65.46 9.74 -3.71
C LEU A 86 66.16 8.53 -4.33
N LYS A 87 65.51 7.80 -5.25
CA LYS A 87 66.10 6.67 -5.99
C LYS A 87 66.95 7.07 -7.21
N GLY A 88 67.02 8.37 -7.55
CA GLY A 88 67.68 8.88 -8.76
C GLY A 88 69.22 8.86 -8.72
N ASP A 89 69.81 8.80 -7.53
CA ASP A 89 71.26 8.74 -7.28
C ASP A 89 71.61 7.42 -6.55
N PRO A 90 72.84 6.88 -6.64
CA PRO A 90 73.24 5.72 -5.85
C PRO A 90 73.05 6.02 -4.36
N PRO A 91 72.11 5.34 -3.67
CA PRO A 91 71.66 5.78 -2.35
C PRO A 91 72.69 5.43 -1.29
N ASP A 92 73.00 6.40 -0.43
CA ASP A 92 73.73 6.16 0.81
C ASP A 92 72.80 5.57 1.89
N ALA A 93 73.37 5.08 2.99
CA ALA A 93 72.60 4.49 4.10
C ALA A 93 71.45 5.39 4.62
N PRO A 94 71.61 6.71 4.84
CA PRO A 94 70.51 7.57 5.27
C PRO A 94 69.43 7.78 4.19
N THR A 95 69.79 7.75 2.90
CA THR A 95 68.80 7.76 1.81
C THR A 95 67.93 6.50 1.82
N LEU A 96 68.54 5.32 2.07
CA LEU A 96 67.80 4.06 2.20
C LEU A 96 66.85 4.06 3.40
N GLU A 97 67.27 4.59 4.55
CA GLU A 97 66.42 4.74 5.74
C GLU A 97 65.22 5.67 5.47
N THR A 98 65.46 6.79 4.78
CA THR A 98 64.41 7.74 4.39
C THR A 98 63.41 7.10 3.42
N ILE A 99 63.88 6.35 2.41
CA ILE A 99 63.01 5.62 1.48
C ILE A 99 62.13 4.62 2.25
N SER A 100 62.71 3.88 3.21
CA SER A 100 61.96 2.94 4.05
C SER A 100 60.89 3.63 4.89
N ALA A 101 61.18 4.80 5.46
CA ALA A 101 60.22 5.56 6.25
C ALA A 101 59.04 6.07 5.39
N ILE A 102 59.32 6.57 4.17
CA ILE A 102 58.26 7.01 3.25
C ILE A 102 57.42 5.83 2.77
N ALA A 103 58.04 4.68 2.48
CA ALA A 103 57.33 3.47 2.11
C ALA A 103 56.35 3.00 3.21
N ALA A 104 56.78 3.04 4.48
CA ALA A 104 55.93 2.71 5.62
C ALA A 104 54.75 3.69 5.78
N GLU A 105 54.97 4.99 5.52
CA GLU A 105 53.88 5.98 5.52
C GLU A 105 52.86 5.72 4.41
N ILE A 106 53.32 5.45 3.18
CA ILE A 106 52.46 5.07 2.04
C ILE A 106 51.61 3.85 2.40
N GLN A 107 52.24 2.80 2.95
CA GLN A 107 51.53 1.59 3.37
C GLN A 107 50.46 1.90 4.41
N THR A 108 50.80 2.71 5.42
CA THR A 108 49.86 3.11 6.48
C THR A 108 48.67 3.88 5.92
N GLN A 109 48.89 4.81 4.98
CA GLN A 109 47.82 5.59 4.36
C GLN A 109 46.89 4.72 3.51
N VAL A 110 47.44 3.85 2.66
CA VAL A 110 46.66 2.91 1.84
C VAL A 110 45.84 1.97 2.73
N GLN A 111 46.45 1.41 3.79
CA GLN A 111 45.73 0.53 4.72
C GLN A 111 44.61 1.26 5.47
N ARG A 112 44.82 2.52 5.87
CA ARG A 112 43.79 3.35 6.49
C ARG A 112 42.61 3.57 5.55
N GLN A 113 42.87 3.92 4.29
CA GLN A 113 41.81 4.14 3.29
C GLN A 113 41.06 2.83 2.97
N LEU A 114 41.77 1.70 2.82
CA LEU A 114 41.14 0.39 2.68
C LEU A 114 40.31 -0.01 3.92
N GLY A 115 40.76 0.37 5.12
CA GLY A 115 40.00 0.24 6.36
C GLY A 115 38.67 0.99 6.29
N ASN A 116 38.70 2.27 5.93
CA ASN A 116 37.48 3.08 5.79
C ASN A 116 36.50 2.49 4.76
N ILE A 117 37.00 2.01 3.62
CA ILE A 117 36.16 1.37 2.58
C ILE A 117 35.54 0.10 3.12
N ARG A 118 36.31 -0.71 3.87
CA ARG A 118 35.81 -1.94 4.51
C ARG A 118 34.73 -1.64 5.53
N ASP A 119 34.90 -0.62 6.37
CA ASP A 119 33.90 -0.22 7.37
C ASP A 119 32.59 0.21 6.70
N LYS A 120 32.67 0.98 5.60
CA LYS A 120 31.49 1.37 4.81
C LYS A 120 30.83 0.18 4.10
N ALA A 121 31.61 -0.78 3.61
CA ALA A 121 31.08 -2.01 3.03
C ALA A 121 30.34 -2.86 4.07
N VAL A 122 30.91 -3.03 5.26
CA VAL A 122 30.25 -3.74 6.38
C VAL A 122 28.95 -3.04 6.78
N SER A 123 28.98 -1.72 6.96
CA SER A 123 27.78 -0.96 7.32
C SER A 123 26.66 -1.07 6.26
N LEU A 124 27.00 -1.11 4.97
CA LEU A 124 26.02 -1.32 3.90
C LEU A 124 25.50 -2.76 3.88
N ASP A 125 26.38 -3.75 4.05
CA ASP A 125 25.99 -5.18 4.13
C ASP A 125 25.00 -5.40 5.28
N ASP A 126 25.32 -4.91 6.48
CA ASP A 126 24.46 -5.02 7.66
C ASP A 126 23.08 -4.38 7.43
N ALA A 127 23.04 -3.20 6.81
CA ALA A 127 21.79 -2.52 6.51
C ALA A 127 20.93 -3.30 5.49
N LEU A 128 21.55 -3.88 4.45
CA LEU A 128 20.85 -4.70 3.46
C LEU A 128 20.36 -6.03 4.06
N VAL A 129 21.17 -6.65 4.92
CA VAL A 129 20.79 -7.86 5.66
C VAL A 129 19.60 -7.58 6.57
N ASN A 130 19.63 -6.50 7.36
CA ASN A 130 18.52 -6.12 8.23
C ASN A 130 17.24 -5.87 7.44
N LEU A 131 17.33 -5.13 6.33
CA LEU A 131 16.18 -4.89 5.44
C LEU A 131 15.61 -6.22 4.90
N ALA A 132 16.47 -7.15 4.46
CA ALA A 132 16.04 -8.45 3.95
C ALA A 132 15.30 -9.27 5.03
N HIS A 133 15.71 -9.16 6.30
CA HIS A 133 15.10 -9.87 7.43
C HIS A 133 13.71 -9.35 7.79
N VAL A 134 13.34 -8.13 7.39
CA VAL A 134 11.98 -7.63 7.57
C VAL A 134 11.03 -8.42 6.68
N SER A 135 10.33 -9.38 7.27
CA SER A 135 9.34 -10.21 6.58
C SER A 135 7.94 -9.87 7.04
N VAL A 136 7.07 -9.58 6.08
CA VAL A 136 5.64 -9.42 6.30
C VAL A 136 4.98 -10.77 6.60
N GLY A 137 5.68 -11.89 6.40
CA GLY A 137 5.20 -13.25 6.65
C GLY A 137 4.09 -13.69 5.68
N GLU A 138 3.74 -14.98 5.72
CA GLU A 138 2.64 -15.52 4.91
C GLU A 138 1.29 -15.01 5.42
N VAL A 139 0.53 -14.37 4.53
CA VAL A 139 -0.82 -13.86 4.81
C VAL A 139 -1.93 -14.66 4.11
N ASP A 140 -1.56 -15.71 3.37
CA ASP A 140 -2.46 -16.51 2.52
C ASP A 140 -3.58 -17.16 3.32
N HIS A 141 -3.26 -17.69 4.50
CA HIS A 141 -4.24 -18.28 5.40
C HIS A 141 -5.22 -17.23 5.95
N LEU A 142 -4.75 -16.00 6.24
CA LEU A 142 -5.60 -14.90 6.67
C LEU A 142 -6.52 -14.42 5.54
N MET A 143 -5.99 -14.34 4.32
CA MET A 143 -6.78 -13.99 3.14
C MET A 143 -7.90 -15.00 2.91
N THR A 144 -7.57 -16.30 2.96
CA THR A 144 -8.53 -17.39 2.79
C THR A 144 -9.65 -17.32 3.84
N ALA A 145 -9.30 -17.03 5.09
CA ALA A 145 -10.28 -16.88 6.16
C ALA A 145 -11.21 -15.66 5.92
N VAL A 146 -10.66 -14.50 5.58
CA VAL A 146 -11.45 -13.29 5.29
C VAL A 146 -12.33 -13.48 4.04
N GLU A 147 -11.85 -14.18 3.02
CA GLU A 147 -12.63 -14.53 1.84
C GLU A 147 -13.82 -15.43 2.19
N ALA A 148 -13.61 -16.43 3.05
CA ALA A 148 -14.70 -17.28 3.55
C ALA A 148 -15.75 -16.49 4.35
N ASP A 149 -15.31 -15.54 5.19
CA ASP A 149 -16.21 -14.65 5.93
C ASP A 149 -17.05 -13.77 5.00
N ILE A 150 -16.44 -13.23 3.93
CA ILE A 150 -17.16 -12.45 2.89
C ILE A 150 -18.21 -13.32 2.20
N VAL A 151 -17.87 -14.55 1.82
CA VAL A 151 -18.82 -15.49 1.20
C VAL A 151 -20.01 -15.76 2.11
N HIS A 152 -19.76 -16.03 3.39
CA HIS A 152 -20.83 -16.28 4.36
C HIS A 152 -21.71 -15.03 4.58
N ILE A 153 -21.14 -13.83 4.59
CA ILE A 153 -21.91 -12.58 4.66
C ILE A 153 -22.76 -12.38 3.40
N ASP A 154 -22.22 -12.69 2.22
CA ASP A 154 -22.93 -12.60 0.95
C ASP A 154 -24.10 -13.60 0.86
N GLU A 155 -23.93 -14.81 1.39
CA GLU A 155 -25.01 -15.79 1.54
C GLU A 155 -26.14 -15.28 2.45
N ARG A 156 -25.79 -14.67 3.60
CA ARG A 156 -26.77 -14.05 4.51
C ARG A 156 -27.51 -12.89 3.86
N LEU A 157 -26.80 -12.00 3.16
CA LEU A 157 -27.42 -10.91 2.40
C LEU A 157 -28.40 -11.42 1.33
N ALA A 158 -28.03 -12.49 0.62
CA ALA A 158 -28.91 -13.13 -0.36
C ALA A 158 -30.15 -13.75 0.29
N ALA A 159 -30.01 -14.37 1.47
CA ALA A 159 -31.12 -14.95 2.23
C ALA A 159 -32.15 -13.90 2.67
N GLU A 160 -31.71 -12.68 3.01
CA GLU A 160 -32.60 -11.57 3.40
C GLU A 160 -33.32 -10.89 2.22
N SER A 161 -32.78 -11.04 1.00
CA SER A 161 -33.32 -10.37 -0.21
C SER A 161 -34.72 -10.85 -0.60
N GLY A 162 -34.97 -12.16 -0.48
CA GLY A 162 -36.26 -12.77 -0.81
C GLY A 162 -37.40 -12.39 0.17
N PRO A 163 -37.20 -12.52 1.49
CA PRO A 163 -38.14 -12.04 2.51
C PRO A 163 -38.46 -10.55 2.36
N GLN A 164 -37.46 -9.71 2.06
CA GLN A 164 -37.64 -8.26 1.89
C GLN A 164 -38.60 -7.94 0.73
N ALA A 165 -38.40 -8.58 -0.43
CA ALA A 165 -39.27 -8.38 -1.59
C ALA A 165 -40.72 -8.77 -1.30
N LYS A 166 -40.93 -9.89 -0.59
CA LYS A 166 -42.27 -10.37 -0.19
C LYS A 166 -42.95 -9.42 0.79
N LEU A 167 -42.22 -8.90 1.78
CA LEU A 167 -42.78 -7.97 2.77
C LEU A 167 -43.17 -6.63 2.13
N LEU A 168 -42.38 -6.13 1.17
CA LEU A 168 -42.71 -4.92 0.40
C LEU A 168 -43.98 -5.11 -0.45
N GLU A 169 -44.13 -6.27 -1.10
CA GLU A 169 -45.34 -6.59 -1.85
C GLU A 169 -46.59 -6.68 -0.95
N GLN A 170 -46.44 -7.30 0.23
CA GLN A 170 -47.50 -7.38 1.24
C GLN A 170 -47.87 -5.99 1.80
N GLU A 171 -46.88 -5.14 2.10
CA GLU A 171 -47.12 -3.78 2.57
C GLU A 171 -47.87 -2.95 1.51
N ALA A 172 -47.47 -3.05 0.24
CA ALA A 172 -48.14 -2.37 -0.87
C ALA A 172 -49.60 -2.80 -1.02
N ALA A 173 -49.88 -4.11 -0.89
CA ALA A 173 -51.24 -4.64 -0.93
C ALA A 173 -52.10 -4.15 0.24
N VAL A 174 -51.55 -4.15 1.47
CA VAL A 174 -52.25 -3.66 2.67
C VAL A 174 -52.50 -2.15 2.58
N ASN A 175 -51.53 -1.36 2.13
CA ASN A 175 -51.68 0.08 1.95
C ASN A 175 -52.75 0.41 0.89
N LYS A 176 -52.81 -0.37 -0.20
CA LYS A 176 -53.87 -0.23 -1.21
C LYS A 176 -55.26 -0.51 -0.61
N LEU A 177 -55.41 -1.59 0.16
CA LEU A 177 -56.68 -1.93 0.82
C LEU A 177 -57.11 -0.88 1.84
N ILE A 178 -56.17 -0.34 2.63
CA ILE A 178 -56.43 0.77 3.57
C ILE A 178 -56.93 1.99 2.79
N ALA A 179 -56.26 2.37 1.69
CA ALA A 179 -56.67 3.52 0.86
C ALA A 179 -58.07 3.34 0.24
N GLU A 180 -58.41 2.13 -0.20
CA GLU A 180 -59.75 1.80 -0.71
C GLU A 180 -60.82 1.91 0.39
N ILE A 181 -60.53 1.47 1.62
CA ILE A 181 -61.45 1.60 2.78
C ILE A 181 -61.57 3.06 3.24
N GLU A 182 -60.48 3.82 3.28
CA GLU A 182 -60.49 5.24 3.62
C GLU A 182 -61.28 6.05 2.59
N ALA A 183 -61.21 5.69 1.30
CA ALA A 183 -62.08 6.25 0.27
C ALA A 183 -63.55 5.96 0.56
N ILE A 184 -63.91 4.75 1.02
CA ILE A 184 -65.25 4.36 1.49
C ILE A 184 -65.68 5.15 2.74
N SER A 185 -64.79 5.38 3.70
CA SER A 185 -65.08 6.22 4.87
C SER A 185 -65.29 7.71 4.53
N LEU A 186 -64.65 8.21 3.46
CA LEU A 186 -64.97 9.52 2.88
C LEU A 186 -66.37 9.54 2.25
N TRP A 187 -66.91 8.40 1.81
CA TRP A 187 -68.32 8.30 1.38
C TRP A 187 -69.32 8.44 2.53
N ASP A 188 -68.97 8.09 3.77
CA ASP A 188 -69.81 8.42 4.94
C ASP A 188 -69.93 9.94 5.15
N LYS A 189 -68.93 10.73 4.71
CA LYS A 189 -69.00 12.21 4.65
C LYS A 189 -69.71 12.73 3.40
N LEU A 190 -69.89 11.91 2.36
CA LEU A 190 -70.69 12.19 1.16
C LEU A 190 -72.16 11.79 1.31
N LYS A 191 -72.54 11.05 2.36
CA LYS A 191 -73.94 10.73 2.68
C LYS A 191 -74.86 11.98 2.72
N PRO A 192 -74.49 13.10 3.36
CA PRO A 192 -75.29 14.34 3.26
C PRO A 192 -75.30 14.96 1.85
N LEU A 193 -74.32 14.64 0.99
CA LEU A 193 -74.28 15.09 -0.40
C LEU A 193 -75.16 14.23 -1.32
N VAL A 194 -75.31 12.93 -1.05
CA VAL A 194 -76.28 12.05 -1.76
C VAL A 194 -77.72 12.42 -1.41
N GLU A 195 -78.00 12.78 -0.14
CA GLU A 195 -79.30 13.34 0.26
C GLU A 195 -79.55 14.71 -0.38
N SER A 196 -78.51 15.53 -0.61
CA SER A 196 -78.64 16.76 -1.40
C SER A 196 -78.82 16.51 -2.91
N LEU A 197 -78.35 15.37 -3.42
CA LEU A 197 -78.50 14.96 -4.83
C LEU A 197 -79.87 14.34 -5.11
N THR A 198 -80.55 13.78 -4.11
CA THR A 198 -81.97 13.40 -4.24
C THR A 198 -82.89 14.60 -4.47
N VAL A 199 -82.46 15.82 -4.11
CA VAL A 199 -83.18 17.07 -4.44
C VAL A 199 -82.95 17.51 -5.90
N LEU A 200 -81.89 17.03 -6.55
CA LEU A 200 -81.60 17.32 -7.97
C LEU A 200 -82.28 16.34 -8.94
N THR A 201 -82.67 15.15 -8.49
CA THR A 201 -83.41 14.16 -9.29
C THR A 201 -84.84 14.56 -9.63
N ASP A 202 -85.45 15.48 -8.87
CA ASP A 202 -86.79 15.99 -9.15
C ASP A 202 -86.81 17.04 -10.29
N ILE A 203 -85.64 17.47 -10.80
CA ILE A 203 -85.52 18.55 -11.78
C ILE A 203 -85.34 18.04 -13.21
N ASP A 204 -84.74 16.86 -13.44
CA ASP A 204 -84.70 16.23 -14.78
C ASP A 204 -84.43 14.70 -14.77
N PRO A 205 -85.47 13.86 -14.93
CA PRO A 205 -85.35 12.40 -14.85
C PRO A 205 -84.77 11.71 -16.09
N LYS A 206 -84.44 12.44 -17.17
CA LYS A 206 -83.94 11.85 -18.43
C LYS A 206 -82.42 12.00 -18.63
N ASN A 207 -81.69 12.54 -17.65
CA ASN A 207 -80.26 12.71 -17.77
C ASN A 207 -79.51 11.36 -17.57
N PRO A 208 -78.80 10.84 -18.59
CA PRO A 208 -78.14 9.53 -18.55
C PRO A 208 -77.01 9.44 -17.50
N LEU A 209 -76.47 10.55 -17.01
CA LEU A 209 -75.47 10.57 -15.94
C LEU A 209 -76.04 10.14 -14.58
N ILE A 210 -77.35 10.32 -14.36
CA ILE A 210 -78.05 9.95 -13.12
C ILE A 210 -78.22 8.43 -13.03
N GLY A 211 -78.43 7.76 -14.17
CA GLY A 211 -78.54 6.29 -14.24
C GLY A 211 -77.25 5.56 -13.87
N SER A 212 -76.09 6.09 -14.28
CA SER A 212 -74.77 5.56 -13.90
C SER A 212 -74.46 5.74 -12.41
N ILE A 213 -74.93 6.82 -11.80
CA ILE A 213 -74.76 7.08 -10.37
C ILE A 213 -75.63 6.11 -9.55
N LYS A 214 -76.86 5.82 -10.00
CA LYS A 214 -77.77 4.88 -9.34
C LYS A 214 -77.23 3.43 -9.33
N ALA A 215 -76.67 2.96 -10.46
CA ALA A 215 -76.06 1.64 -10.55
C ALA A 215 -74.80 1.50 -9.67
N GLY A 216 -74.04 2.58 -9.50
CA GLY A 216 -72.90 2.62 -8.56
C GLY A 216 -73.32 2.55 -7.08
N ILE A 217 -74.46 3.15 -6.73
CA ILE A 217 -74.98 3.20 -5.35
C ILE A 217 -75.66 1.88 -4.94
N GLU A 218 -76.41 1.22 -5.83
CA GLU A 218 -77.01 -0.09 -5.53
C GLU A 218 -75.96 -1.20 -5.34
N GLY A 219 -74.80 -1.10 -6.00
CA GLY A 219 -73.65 -1.98 -5.75
C GLY A 219 -73.05 -1.84 -4.34
N LEU A 220 -73.20 -0.66 -3.71
CA LEU A 220 -72.68 -0.34 -2.37
C LEU A 220 -73.63 -0.76 -1.24
N SER A 221 -74.93 -0.91 -1.51
CA SER A 221 -75.91 -1.26 -0.46
C SER A 221 -75.76 -2.69 0.07
N ASN A 222 -75.13 -3.59 -0.69
CA ASN A 222 -74.77 -4.94 -0.25
C ASN A 222 -73.59 -4.98 0.74
N ILE A 223 -72.87 -3.87 0.90
CA ILE A 223 -71.69 -3.77 1.78
C ILE A 223 -72.09 -3.40 3.22
N LEU A 224 -73.34 -2.94 3.44
CA LEU A 224 -73.92 -2.46 4.71
C LEU A 224 -74.13 -3.52 5.82
N ASN A 225 -73.48 -4.68 5.76
CA ASN A 225 -73.32 -5.59 6.92
C ASN A 225 -72.19 -5.11 7.88
N LEU A 226 -72.24 -3.81 8.19
CA LEU A 226 -71.13 -2.93 8.59
C LEU A 226 -70.82 -2.89 10.11
N ALA A 227 -71.22 -3.90 10.88
CA ALA A 227 -70.76 -4.07 12.27
C ALA A 227 -69.35 -4.72 12.34
N SER A 228 -68.84 -5.23 11.21
CA SER A 228 -67.54 -5.89 11.10
C SER A 228 -66.42 -5.02 10.49
N SER A 229 -66.74 -3.86 9.92
CA SER A 229 -65.80 -3.03 9.14
C SER A 229 -64.80 -2.27 10.01
N GLN A 230 -65.22 -1.77 11.17
CA GLN A 230 -64.36 -0.98 12.06
C GLN A 230 -63.32 -1.88 12.77
N LEU A 231 -63.72 -3.09 13.16
CA LEU A 231 -62.80 -4.18 13.56
C LEU A 231 -61.83 -4.53 12.42
N ARG A 232 -62.32 -4.70 11.18
CA ARG A 232 -61.48 -5.04 10.02
C ARG A 232 -60.45 -3.95 9.67
N TYR A 233 -60.81 -2.67 9.75
CA TYR A 233 -59.88 -1.56 9.50
C TYR A 233 -58.78 -1.48 10.56
N GLU A 234 -59.14 -1.58 11.85
CA GLU A 234 -58.16 -1.60 12.94
C GLU A 234 -57.20 -2.81 12.82
N HIS A 235 -57.71 -3.97 12.37
CA HIS A 235 -56.87 -5.13 12.07
C HIS A 235 -55.91 -4.89 10.90
N LEU A 236 -56.33 -4.19 9.84
CA LEU A 236 -55.46 -3.84 8.71
C LEU A 236 -54.37 -2.83 9.10
N VAL A 237 -54.72 -1.81 9.89
CA VAL A 237 -53.75 -0.84 10.42
C VAL A 237 -52.72 -1.54 11.32
N ARG A 238 -53.15 -2.38 12.27
CA ARG A 238 -52.23 -3.17 13.09
C ARG A 238 -51.39 -4.14 12.26
N HIS A 239 -51.91 -4.68 11.15
CA HIS A 239 -51.14 -5.54 10.25
C HIS A 239 -50.08 -4.75 9.48
N ARG A 240 -50.41 -3.56 8.97
CA ARG A 240 -49.45 -2.65 8.34
C ARG A 240 -48.33 -2.28 9.31
N ASP A 241 -48.67 -1.90 10.54
CA ASP A 241 -47.67 -1.50 11.54
C ASP A 241 -46.73 -2.68 11.88
N ARG A 242 -47.22 -3.92 11.90
CA ARG A 242 -46.39 -5.13 12.03
C ARG A 242 -45.48 -5.36 10.82
N LEU A 243 -45.99 -5.20 9.60
CA LEU A 243 -45.19 -5.32 8.38
C LEU A 243 -44.08 -4.27 8.33
N GLN A 244 -44.40 -3.04 8.73
CA GLN A 244 -43.42 -1.95 8.82
C GLN A 244 -42.34 -2.25 9.85
N ALA A 245 -42.70 -2.71 11.05
CA ALA A 245 -41.73 -3.12 12.05
C ALA A 245 -40.79 -4.25 11.54
N GLN A 246 -41.34 -5.23 10.80
CA GLN A 246 -40.55 -6.31 10.19
C GLN A 246 -39.63 -5.80 9.06
N LEU A 247 -40.11 -4.86 8.25
CA LEU A 247 -39.30 -4.22 7.20
C LEU A 247 -38.18 -3.36 7.78
N ASP A 248 -38.44 -2.64 8.86
CA ASP A 248 -37.45 -1.84 9.56
C ASP A 248 -36.34 -2.72 10.17
N GLU A 249 -36.72 -3.81 10.84
CA GLU A 249 -35.78 -4.81 11.38
C GLU A 249 -34.91 -5.41 10.28
N LEU A 250 -35.54 -5.86 9.19
CA LEU A 250 -34.86 -6.44 8.04
C LEU A 250 -33.90 -5.45 7.36
N THR A 251 -34.33 -4.20 7.21
CA THR A 251 -33.50 -3.13 6.65
C THR A 251 -32.31 -2.82 7.55
N GLY A 252 -32.51 -2.85 8.87
CA GLY A 252 -31.46 -2.77 9.87
C GLY A 252 -30.43 -3.88 9.69
N ASN A 253 -30.88 -5.14 9.65
CA ASN A 253 -30.03 -6.31 9.48
C ASN A 253 -29.22 -6.25 8.17
N VAL A 254 -29.85 -5.91 7.05
CA VAL A 254 -29.18 -5.75 5.75
C VAL A 254 -28.13 -4.65 5.80
N ARG A 255 -28.41 -3.53 6.48
CA ARG A 255 -27.45 -2.43 6.64
C ARG A 255 -26.23 -2.87 7.45
N GLU A 256 -26.43 -3.58 8.55
CA GLU A 256 -25.35 -4.11 9.38
C GLU A 256 -24.50 -5.12 8.60
N LEU A 257 -25.12 -6.06 7.89
CA LEU A 257 -24.43 -7.02 7.05
C LEU A 257 -23.59 -6.35 5.95
N ARG A 258 -24.11 -5.29 5.30
CA ARG A 258 -23.35 -4.52 4.31
C ARG A 258 -22.15 -3.81 4.93
N GLN A 259 -22.28 -3.28 6.14
CA GLN A 259 -21.17 -2.66 6.86
C GLN A 259 -20.10 -3.70 7.23
N GLN A 260 -20.51 -4.87 7.71
CA GLN A 260 -19.61 -5.99 7.99
C GLN A 260 -18.87 -6.43 6.73
N ARG A 261 -19.59 -6.62 5.61
CA ARG A 261 -19.00 -6.96 4.31
C ARG A 261 -17.97 -5.92 3.87
N GLN A 262 -18.28 -4.63 4.01
CA GLN A 262 -17.35 -3.55 3.65
C GLN A 262 -16.10 -3.58 4.54
N ALA A 263 -16.24 -3.85 5.83
CA ALA A 263 -15.11 -3.98 6.75
C ALA A 263 -14.22 -5.18 6.37
N GLU A 264 -14.79 -6.36 6.11
CA GLU A 264 -14.01 -7.53 5.66
C GLU A 264 -13.35 -7.30 4.31
N SER A 265 -14.03 -6.66 3.36
CA SER A 265 -13.44 -6.30 2.07
C SER A 265 -12.24 -5.35 2.21
N ARG A 266 -12.27 -4.42 3.19
CA ARG A 266 -11.11 -3.56 3.49
C ARG A 266 -9.95 -4.37 4.06
N LYS A 267 -10.22 -5.32 4.97
CA LYS A 267 -9.18 -6.20 5.50
C LYS A 267 -8.52 -7.02 4.38
N LEU A 268 -9.33 -7.59 3.48
CA LEU A 268 -8.83 -8.36 2.34
C LEU A 268 -7.94 -7.51 1.44
N GLU A 269 -8.34 -6.27 1.14
CA GLU A 269 -7.53 -5.34 0.36
C GLU A 269 -6.21 -4.99 1.05
N GLN A 270 -6.23 -4.75 2.37
CA GLN A 270 -5.01 -4.52 3.15
C GLN A 270 -4.06 -5.73 3.09
N LEU A 271 -4.56 -6.97 3.18
CA LEU A 271 -3.75 -8.19 3.06
C LEU A 271 -3.16 -8.37 1.66
N LYS A 272 -3.91 -8.01 0.62
CA LYS A 272 -3.42 -8.03 -0.78
C LYS A 272 -2.27 -7.04 -0.96
N GLN A 273 -2.41 -5.82 -0.45
CA GLN A 273 -1.36 -4.81 -0.51
C GLN A 273 -0.11 -5.23 0.27
N LEU A 274 -0.25 -5.89 1.42
CA LEU A 274 0.89 -6.44 2.17
C LEU A 274 1.73 -7.41 1.32
N LYS A 275 1.10 -8.26 0.49
CA LYS A 275 1.83 -9.19 -0.39
C LYS A 275 2.68 -8.47 -1.44
N LEU A 276 2.31 -7.25 -1.82
CA LEU A 276 3.01 -6.50 -2.86
C LEU A 276 4.34 -5.90 -2.38
N ILE A 277 4.67 -6.01 -1.09
CA ILE A 277 5.88 -5.44 -0.49
C ILE A 277 7.13 -6.25 -0.84
N GLU A 278 7.02 -7.58 -0.95
CA GLU A 278 8.20 -8.44 -1.00
C GLU A 278 9.01 -8.24 -2.29
N ALA A 279 8.33 -8.16 -3.45
CA ALA A 279 8.98 -7.95 -4.74
C ALA A 279 9.79 -6.64 -4.84
N PRO A 280 9.23 -5.45 -4.55
CA PRO A 280 10.00 -4.20 -4.58
C PRO A 280 11.10 -4.16 -3.50
N LYS A 281 10.91 -4.81 -2.34
CA LYS A 281 11.97 -4.95 -1.32
C LYS A 281 13.16 -5.73 -1.86
N GLN A 282 12.91 -6.87 -2.49
CA GLN A 282 13.97 -7.70 -3.10
C GLN A 282 14.68 -6.95 -4.22
N ALA A 283 13.94 -6.34 -5.15
CA ALA A 283 14.53 -5.57 -6.25
C ALA A 283 15.37 -4.38 -5.77
N TYR A 284 14.89 -3.66 -4.74
CA TYR A 284 15.67 -2.60 -4.08
C TYR A 284 16.98 -3.14 -3.47
N GLY A 285 16.90 -4.26 -2.75
CA GLY A 285 18.05 -4.91 -2.14
C GLY A 285 19.07 -5.41 -3.16
N GLU A 286 18.61 -5.95 -4.28
CA GLU A 286 19.46 -6.41 -5.40
C GLU A 286 20.23 -5.24 -6.03
N GLU A 287 19.56 -4.11 -6.31
CA GLU A 287 20.23 -2.94 -6.90
C GLU A 287 21.27 -2.34 -5.95
N LEU A 288 20.97 -2.18 -4.66
CA LEU A 288 21.97 -1.72 -3.69
C LEU A 288 23.05 -2.77 -3.39
N GLY A 289 22.73 -4.05 -3.53
CA GLY A 289 23.70 -5.15 -3.46
C GLY A 289 24.80 -5.00 -4.50
N LYS A 290 24.51 -4.44 -5.67
CA LYS A 290 25.54 -4.12 -6.68
C LYS A 290 26.52 -3.04 -6.20
N LEU A 291 26.09 -2.07 -5.38
CA LEU A 291 27.00 -1.08 -4.77
C LEU A 291 27.96 -1.77 -3.80
N LEU A 292 27.42 -2.68 -2.98
CA LEU A 292 28.22 -3.51 -2.08
C LEU A 292 29.22 -4.38 -2.84
N ASP A 293 28.80 -5.01 -3.94
CA ASP A 293 29.68 -5.78 -4.81
C ASP A 293 30.79 -4.92 -5.41
N ALA A 294 30.51 -3.67 -5.78
CA ALA A 294 31.52 -2.73 -6.26
C ALA A 294 32.59 -2.46 -5.18
N LEU A 295 32.18 -2.25 -3.93
CA LEU A 295 33.09 -2.07 -2.79
C LEU A 295 33.93 -3.32 -2.54
N LYS A 296 33.30 -4.51 -2.53
CA LYS A 296 33.97 -5.80 -2.33
C LYS A 296 34.99 -6.08 -3.45
N ARG A 297 34.65 -5.75 -4.70
CA ARG A 297 35.57 -5.86 -5.85
C ARG A 297 36.77 -4.92 -5.72
N PHE A 298 36.55 -3.66 -5.33
CA PHE A 298 37.63 -2.70 -5.11
C PHE A 298 38.59 -3.20 -4.03
N LEU A 299 38.07 -3.65 -2.88
CA LEU A 299 38.87 -4.24 -1.80
C LEU A 299 39.64 -5.49 -2.26
N GLY A 300 39.03 -6.33 -3.12
CA GLY A 300 39.65 -7.52 -3.67
C GLY A 300 40.83 -7.26 -4.62
N LEU A 301 40.91 -6.07 -5.23
CA LEU A 301 42.04 -5.67 -6.07
C LEU A 301 43.28 -5.26 -5.27
N HIS A 302 43.11 -4.96 -3.98
CA HIS A 302 44.18 -4.47 -3.12
C HIS A 302 44.34 -5.37 -1.88
N PRO A 303 44.74 -6.65 -2.07
CA PRO A 303 45.15 -7.50 -0.96
C PRO A 303 46.40 -6.90 -0.29
N ALA A 304 46.71 -7.35 0.93
CA ALA A 304 47.96 -7.00 1.60
C ALA A 304 49.15 -7.50 0.74
N LEU A 305 49.78 -6.59 -0.01
CA LEU A 305 50.96 -6.88 -0.82
C LEU A 305 52.22 -6.86 0.07
N PRO A 306 53.25 -7.66 -0.28
CA PRO A 306 54.55 -7.61 0.40
C PRO A 306 55.24 -6.26 0.15
N ASP A 307 56.07 -5.83 1.10
CA ASP A 307 56.72 -4.50 1.14
C ASP A 307 57.61 -4.18 -0.09
N ASP A 308 58.00 -5.20 -0.88
CA ASP A 308 58.96 -5.07 -1.97
C ASP A 308 58.46 -4.30 -3.21
N ASP A 309 57.15 -4.02 -3.33
CA ASP A 309 56.58 -3.28 -4.48
C ASP A 309 55.55 -2.20 -4.07
N ILE A 310 55.92 -1.40 -3.07
CA ILE A 310 55.07 -0.34 -2.52
C ILE A 310 54.70 0.74 -3.57
N GLU A 311 55.60 1.05 -4.50
CA GLU A 311 55.37 2.06 -5.55
C GLU A 311 54.33 1.61 -6.57
N ALA A 312 54.41 0.37 -7.06
CA ALA A 312 53.40 -0.16 -7.98
C ALA A 312 52.05 -0.32 -7.25
N THR A 313 52.07 -0.77 -5.99
CA THR A 313 50.88 -0.94 -5.16
C THR A 313 50.13 0.39 -4.97
N ALA A 314 50.84 1.43 -4.55
CA ALA A 314 50.24 2.75 -4.32
C ALA A 314 49.83 3.43 -5.64
N SER A 315 50.59 3.25 -6.72
CA SER A 315 50.20 3.76 -8.04
C SER A 315 48.94 3.07 -8.58
N ALA A 316 48.82 1.75 -8.39
CA ALA A 316 47.62 1.00 -8.75
C ALA A 316 46.42 1.43 -7.90
N PHE A 317 46.62 1.64 -6.59
CA PHE A 317 45.59 2.13 -5.69
C PHE A 317 45.06 3.50 -6.12
N LEU A 318 45.93 4.47 -6.44
CA LEU A 318 45.51 5.78 -6.94
C LEU A 318 44.75 5.68 -8.27
N ALA A 319 45.23 4.84 -9.19
CA ALA A 319 44.59 4.66 -10.49
C ALA A 319 43.19 4.05 -10.36
N HIS A 320 43.04 2.97 -9.59
CA HIS A 320 41.73 2.37 -9.31
C HIS A 320 40.85 3.29 -8.47
N GLY A 321 41.44 4.01 -7.50
CA GLY A 321 40.75 4.93 -6.60
C GLY A 321 40.07 6.06 -7.35
N ARG A 322 40.76 6.68 -8.33
CA ARG A 322 40.17 7.69 -9.22
C ARG A 322 38.99 7.14 -10.01
N LEU A 323 39.15 5.98 -10.65
CA LEU A 323 38.06 5.33 -11.40
C LEU A 323 36.85 5.02 -10.52
N PHE A 324 37.09 4.57 -9.29
CA PHE A 324 36.02 4.27 -8.35
C PHE A 324 35.37 5.55 -7.79
N SER A 325 36.15 6.59 -7.52
CA SER A 325 35.67 7.93 -7.13
C SER A 325 34.75 8.53 -8.20
N ASP A 326 35.14 8.48 -9.47
CA ASP A 326 34.32 8.94 -10.60
C ASP A 326 32.99 8.19 -10.67
N TYR A 327 33.04 6.85 -10.59
CA TYR A 327 31.85 6.01 -10.56
C TYR A 327 30.90 6.36 -9.40
N LEU A 328 31.41 6.53 -8.18
CA LEU A 328 30.61 6.89 -7.02
C LEU A 328 30.03 8.31 -7.15
N ASN A 329 30.77 9.26 -7.73
CA ASN A 329 30.29 10.61 -7.98
C ASN A 329 29.17 10.65 -9.02
N ASP A 330 29.25 9.83 -10.07
CA ASP A 330 28.18 9.71 -11.06
C ASP A 330 26.91 9.09 -10.46
N LEU A 331 27.07 8.03 -9.66
CA LEU A 331 25.95 7.47 -8.89
C LEU A 331 25.35 8.50 -7.92
N ARG A 332 26.19 9.27 -7.21
CA ARG A 332 25.73 10.33 -6.30
C ARG A 332 24.93 11.40 -7.02
N ARG A 333 25.31 11.78 -8.24
CA ARG A 333 24.56 12.74 -9.06
C ARG A 333 23.20 12.16 -9.45
N ALA A 334 23.18 10.91 -9.91
CA ALA A 334 21.95 10.22 -10.27
C ALA A 334 21.03 9.96 -9.05
N TRP A 335 21.58 9.78 -7.84
CA TRP A 335 20.80 9.65 -6.61
C TRP A 335 20.01 10.92 -6.24
N ARG A 336 20.51 12.10 -6.63
CA ARG A 336 19.89 13.40 -6.32
C ARG A 336 18.79 13.83 -7.30
N ASN A 337 18.75 13.22 -8.47
CA ASN A 337 17.79 13.52 -9.54
C ASN A 337 16.61 12.55 -9.49
#